data_AF-A0A3P7VS55-F1
#
_entry.id   AF-A0A3P7VS55-F1
#
_cell.length_a   1.000
_cell.length_b   1.000
_cell.length_c   1.000
_cell.angle_alpha   90.00
_cell.angle_beta   90.00
_cell.angle_gamma   90.00
#
_symmetry.space_group_name_H-M   'P 1'
#
loop_
_entity.id
_entity.type
_entity.pdbx_description
1 polymer ?
#
loop_
_entity_poly.entity_id
_entity_poly.type
_entity_poly.pdbx_seq_one_letter_code
_entity_poly.pdbx_strand_id
1 'polypeptide(L)'
;MSLPINNSMHHCSLQSSYPTVYFRIRFYLPIHCINERATQHIYYLQLRKNHVAYELFCDPNVYLQLAAFALQAELGDAPKCFNPESETSYFLPELYYPKKFIKSCDSVELAYYTYIHHSALRNTVTYLAEFHFIHLATKLNSDFNLHLYPLEKPTHKCRFSVWIGISPQGVILYQQFPDYWIVPTNRIKWNEIKRIYYNVSMDYIV
;
A
#
# COMPACT_ATOMS: atom_id res chain seq x y z
N MET A 1 -6.83 27.26 -30.57
CA MET A 1 -7.62 27.90 -29.51
C MET A 1 -6.99 27.46 -28.20
N SER A 2 -6.09 28.28 -27.68
CA SER A 2 -5.17 27.98 -26.59
C SER A 2 -5.88 28.15 -25.24
N LEU A 3 -5.83 27.14 -24.38
CA LEU A 3 -6.23 27.25 -22.98
C LEU A 3 -5.00 27.56 -22.12
N PRO A 4 -5.10 28.47 -21.14
CA PRO A 4 -3.95 28.94 -20.38
C PRO A 4 -3.54 27.94 -19.31
N ILE A 5 -2.22 27.76 -19.18
CA ILE A 5 -1.54 27.08 -18.08
C ILE A 5 -1.16 28.15 -17.05
N ASN A 6 -1.88 28.21 -15.93
CA ASN A 6 -1.35 28.40 -14.57
C ASN A 6 -2.50 28.63 -13.59
N ASN A 7 -2.54 27.85 -12.51
CA ASN A 7 -2.36 28.39 -11.16
C ASN A 7 -2.39 27.26 -10.13
N SER A 8 -1.34 27.25 -9.31
CA SER A 8 -1.27 26.75 -7.93
C SER A 8 -2.38 25.80 -7.47
N MET A 9 -2.01 24.55 -7.18
CA MET A 9 -2.72 23.76 -6.18
C MET A 9 -2.62 24.49 -4.83
N HIS A 10 -3.54 25.40 -4.60
CA HIS A 10 -3.89 25.82 -3.25
C HIS A 10 -4.39 24.57 -2.55
N HIS A 11 -3.56 24.01 -1.65
CA HIS A 11 -4.04 23.18 -0.57
C HIS A 11 -5.07 24.02 0.18
N CYS A 12 -6.35 23.86 -0.17
CA CYS A 12 -7.45 24.47 0.56
C CYS A 12 -7.54 23.72 1.88
N SER A 13 -6.76 24.17 2.87
CA SER A 13 -6.98 23.81 4.26
C SER A 13 -8.24 24.53 4.73
N LEU A 14 -9.40 23.99 4.31
CA LEU A 14 -10.63 24.21 5.05
C LEU A 14 -10.38 23.65 6.45
N GLN A 15 -10.04 24.54 7.38
CA GLN A 15 -10.01 24.24 8.80
C GLN A 15 -11.42 23.81 9.18
N SER A 16 -11.66 22.50 9.17
CA SER A 16 -12.94 21.93 9.60
C SER A 16 -13.16 22.38 11.03
N SER A 17 -14.26 23.09 11.26
CA SER A 17 -14.72 23.49 12.60
C SER A 17 -15.08 22.29 13.49
N TYR A 18 -15.07 21.07 12.92
CA TYR A 18 -15.43 19.83 13.58
C TYR A 18 -14.26 18.85 13.55
N PRO A 19 -14.11 18.02 14.60
CA PRO A 19 -13.08 16.98 14.64
C PRO A 19 -13.28 15.98 13.50
N THR A 20 -12.23 15.77 12.70
CA THR A 20 -12.22 14.75 11.65
C THR A 20 -11.86 13.39 12.24
N VAL A 21 -12.75 12.42 12.11
CA VAL A 21 -12.51 11.01 12.46
C VAL A 21 -12.39 10.15 11.21
N TYR A 22 -11.56 9.10 11.28
CA TYR A 22 -11.35 8.18 10.17
C TYR A 22 -11.72 6.76 10.59
N PHE A 23 -12.62 6.14 9.85
CA PHE A 23 -12.91 4.72 10.02
C PHE A 23 -11.79 3.88 9.38
N ARG A 24 -11.15 3.00 10.15
CA ARG A 24 -10.02 2.18 9.71
C ARG A 24 -10.02 0.80 10.34
N ILE A 25 -9.38 -0.15 9.66
CA ILE A 25 -9.14 -1.49 10.21
C ILE A 25 -8.06 -1.39 11.28
N ARG A 26 -8.43 -1.69 12.53
CA ARG A 26 -7.51 -1.76 13.67
C ARG A 26 -6.84 -3.13 13.79
N PHE A 27 -7.59 -4.20 13.53
CA PHE A 27 -7.14 -5.58 13.63
C PHE A 27 -7.47 -6.31 12.33
N TYR A 28 -6.45 -6.84 11.67
CA TYR A 28 -6.64 -7.67 10.47
C TYR A 28 -7.02 -9.08 10.88
N LEU A 29 -8.01 -9.66 10.22
CA LEU A 29 -8.48 -11.02 10.45
C LEU A 29 -8.06 -11.93 9.28
N PRO A 30 -8.01 -13.26 9.50
CA PRO A 30 -7.91 -14.20 8.41
C PRO A 30 -9.03 -13.98 7.39
N ILE A 31 -8.71 -14.11 6.10
CA ILE A 31 -9.65 -13.79 5.01
C ILE A 31 -10.97 -14.57 5.08
N HIS A 32 -10.94 -15.81 5.56
CA HIS A 32 -12.14 -16.66 5.72
C HIS A 32 -13.12 -16.15 6.79
N CYS A 33 -12.71 -15.19 7.63
CA CYS A 33 -13.58 -14.54 8.60
C CYS A 33 -14.30 -13.31 8.01
N ILE A 34 -13.93 -12.86 6.81
CA ILE A 34 -14.40 -11.62 6.21
C ILE A 34 -15.49 -11.94 5.17
N ASN A 35 -16.71 -12.19 5.64
CA ASN A 35 -17.79 -12.68 4.78
C ASN A 35 -18.67 -11.55 4.20
N GLU A 36 -18.83 -10.45 4.92
CA GLU A 36 -19.69 -9.35 4.50
C GLU A 36 -19.01 -8.46 3.45
N ARG A 37 -19.72 -8.17 2.35
CA ARG A 37 -19.22 -7.31 1.27
C ARG A 37 -18.80 -5.93 1.76
N ALA A 38 -19.54 -5.35 2.70
CA ALA A 38 -19.18 -4.06 3.29
C ALA A 38 -17.84 -4.14 4.05
N THR A 39 -17.60 -5.21 4.82
CA THR A 39 -16.33 -5.41 5.51
C THR A 39 -15.20 -5.67 4.53
N GLN A 40 -15.42 -6.50 3.50
CA GLN A 40 -14.43 -6.74 2.44
C GLN A 40 -14.03 -5.42 1.78
N HIS A 41 -15.00 -4.57 1.42
CA HIS A 41 -14.73 -3.27 0.83
C HIS A 41 -13.84 -2.38 1.74
N ILE A 42 -14.12 -2.30 3.04
CA ILE A 42 -13.27 -1.55 3.97
C ILE A 42 -11.86 -2.14 4.07
N TYR A 43 -11.73 -3.47 4.06
CA TYR A 43 -10.43 -4.14 4.01
C TYR A 43 -9.67 -3.80 2.74
N TYR A 44 -10.34 -3.87 1.59
CA TYR A 44 -9.78 -3.47 0.30
C TYR A 44 -9.23 -2.05 0.36
N LEU A 45 -10.02 -1.07 0.82
CA LEU A 45 -9.59 0.33 0.92
C LEU A 45 -8.37 0.51 1.83
N GLN A 46 -8.34 -0.18 2.99
CA GLN A 46 -7.21 -0.12 3.90
C GLN A 46 -5.95 -0.73 3.28
N LEU A 47 -6.06 -1.91 2.65
CA LEU A 47 -4.94 -2.60 2.03
C LEU A 47 -4.44 -1.87 0.78
N ARG A 48 -5.32 -1.26 -0.03
CA ARG A 48 -4.98 -0.36 -1.15
C ARG A 48 -4.14 0.80 -0.70
N LYS A 49 -4.55 1.43 0.41
CA LYS A 49 -3.80 2.53 1.01
C LYS A 49 -2.42 2.06 1.46
N ASN A 50 -2.34 0.93 2.16
CA ASN A 50 -1.06 0.36 2.61
C ASN A 50 -0.17 0.00 1.42
N HIS A 51 -0.73 -0.62 0.39
CA HIS A 51 -0.05 -1.03 -0.82
C HIS A 51 0.70 0.12 -1.52
N VAL A 52 0.06 1.29 -1.63
CA VAL A 52 0.67 2.47 -2.27
C VAL A 52 1.59 3.21 -1.29
N ALA A 53 1.23 3.26 -0.01
CA ALA A 53 1.97 4.04 0.97
C ALA A 53 3.23 3.34 1.48
N TYR A 54 3.24 2.01 1.54
CA TYR A 54 4.35 1.24 2.09
C TYR A 54 5.40 1.00 1.01
N GLU A 55 6.64 1.32 1.32
CA GLU A 55 7.79 1.05 0.45
C GLU A 55 8.38 -0.34 0.73
N LEU A 56 7.51 -1.34 0.89
CA LEU A 56 7.88 -2.73 1.14
C LEU A 56 8.42 -3.39 -0.14
N PHE A 57 9.47 -4.19 0.00
CA PHE A 57 9.89 -5.05 -1.09
C PHE A 57 8.81 -6.09 -1.39
N CYS A 58 8.39 -6.15 -2.66
CA CYS A 58 7.50 -7.18 -3.16
C CYS A 58 7.88 -7.52 -4.60
N ASP A 59 7.52 -8.72 -5.05
CA ASP A 59 7.73 -9.15 -6.43
C ASP A 59 7.00 -8.18 -7.40
N PRO A 60 7.66 -7.69 -8.47
CA PRO A 60 7.03 -6.80 -9.45
C PRO A 60 5.70 -7.32 -10.02
N ASN A 61 5.58 -8.63 -10.22
CA ASN A 61 4.35 -9.26 -10.72
C ASN A 61 3.21 -9.15 -9.69
N VAL A 62 3.51 -9.18 -8.39
CA VAL A 62 2.51 -8.95 -7.34
C VAL A 62 2.03 -7.50 -7.37
N TYR A 63 2.93 -6.53 -7.55
CA TYR A 63 2.54 -5.13 -7.74
C TYR A 63 1.60 -4.96 -8.93
N LEU A 64 1.97 -5.52 -10.10
CA LEU A 64 1.15 -5.45 -11.31
C LEU A 64 -0.24 -6.07 -11.12
N GLN A 65 -0.33 -7.23 -10.47
CA GLN A 65 -1.61 -7.89 -10.19
C GLN A 65 -2.47 -7.09 -9.20
N LEU A 66 -1.88 -6.56 -8.13
CA LEU A 66 -2.61 -5.73 -7.17
C LEU A 66 -3.16 -4.46 -7.83
N ALA A 67 -2.36 -3.79 -8.66
CA ALA A 67 -2.82 -2.65 -9.43
C ALA A 67 -3.94 -3.01 -10.42
N ALA A 68 -3.84 -4.15 -11.10
CA ALA A 68 -4.90 -4.62 -12.01
C ALA A 68 -6.22 -4.91 -11.27
N PHE A 69 -6.17 -5.59 -10.12
CA PHE A 69 -7.37 -5.82 -9.32
C PHE A 69 -7.96 -4.50 -8.80
N ALA A 70 -7.11 -3.54 -8.42
CA ALA A 70 -7.54 -2.23 -7.99
C ALA A 70 -8.25 -1.45 -9.11
N LEU A 71 -7.65 -1.43 -10.31
CA LEU A 71 -8.25 -0.82 -11.50
C LEU A 71 -9.60 -1.47 -11.83
N GLN A 72 -9.70 -2.80 -11.79
CA GLN A 72 -10.95 -3.50 -12.06
C GLN A 72 -12.02 -3.17 -11.00
N ALA A 73 -11.64 -3.04 -9.73
CA ALA A 73 -12.57 -2.69 -8.66
C ALA A 73 -13.06 -1.24 -8.76
N GLU A 74 -12.17 -0.31 -9.10
CA GLU A 74 -12.44 1.15 -9.09
C GLU A 74 -13.00 1.68 -10.42
N LEU A 75 -12.58 1.12 -11.56
CA LEU A 75 -12.90 1.61 -12.90
C LEU A 75 -13.71 0.62 -13.74
N GLY A 76 -13.81 -0.65 -13.32
CA GLY A 76 -14.39 -1.72 -14.13
C GLY A 76 -13.45 -2.19 -15.23
N ASP A 77 -13.98 -2.69 -16.34
CA ASP A 77 -13.19 -3.29 -17.40
C ASP A 77 -12.17 -2.34 -18.05
N ALA A 78 -10.98 -2.85 -18.32
CA ALA A 78 -9.98 -2.16 -19.12
C ALA A 78 -10.53 -1.73 -20.51
N PRO A 79 -10.00 -0.63 -21.08
CA PRO A 79 -10.25 -0.26 -22.47
C PRO A 79 -10.01 -1.44 -23.43
N LYS A 80 -10.73 -1.50 -24.54
CA LYS A 80 -10.55 -2.59 -25.53
C LYS A 80 -9.20 -2.50 -26.26
N CYS A 81 -8.71 -1.28 -26.44
CA CYS A 81 -7.44 -0.97 -27.07
C CYS A 81 -6.71 0.03 -26.17
N PHE A 82 -5.40 -0.14 -26.02
CA PHE A 82 -4.55 0.77 -25.26
C PHE A 82 -3.22 0.95 -25.99
N ASN A 83 -2.80 2.21 -26.16
CA ASN A 83 -1.46 2.55 -26.63
C ASN A 83 -0.64 3.09 -25.45
N PRO A 84 0.35 2.33 -24.94
CA PRO A 84 1.17 2.75 -23.80
C PRO A 84 2.08 3.94 -24.12
N GLU A 85 2.34 4.24 -25.39
CA GLU A 85 3.17 5.37 -25.83
C GLU A 85 2.39 6.69 -25.93
N SER A 86 1.06 6.65 -25.78
CA SER A 86 0.25 7.87 -25.85
C SER A 86 0.46 8.77 -24.62
N GLU A 87 0.37 10.10 -24.80
CA GLU A 87 0.58 11.07 -23.72
C GLU A 87 -0.42 10.92 -22.55
N THR A 88 -1.58 10.28 -22.78
CA THR A 88 -2.63 10.11 -21.76
C THR A 88 -2.90 8.63 -21.49
N SER A 89 -2.35 8.12 -20.39
CA SER A 89 -2.74 6.82 -19.84
C SER A 89 -4.18 6.85 -19.30
N TYR A 90 -4.89 5.72 -19.36
CA TYR A 90 -6.24 5.59 -18.78
C TYR A 90 -6.23 5.50 -17.24
N PHE A 91 -5.04 5.47 -16.64
CA PHE A 91 -4.84 5.48 -15.19
C PHE A 91 -3.54 6.21 -14.82
N LEU A 92 -3.46 6.71 -13.58
CA LEU A 92 -2.28 7.36 -13.03
C LEU A 92 -1.48 6.38 -12.17
N PRO A 93 -0.24 5.99 -12.53
CA PRO A 93 0.55 5.02 -11.77
C PRO A 93 0.71 5.36 -10.29
N GLU A 94 0.78 6.66 -9.94
CA GLU A 94 0.95 7.15 -8.56
C GLU A 94 -0.22 6.79 -7.64
N LEU A 95 -1.38 6.47 -8.20
CA LEU A 95 -2.55 6.03 -7.44
C LEU A 95 -2.55 4.52 -7.17
N TYR A 96 -1.76 3.76 -7.92
CA TYR A 96 -1.81 2.29 -7.91
C TYR A 96 -0.51 1.64 -7.47
N TYR A 97 0.61 2.37 -7.46
CA TYR A 97 1.94 1.84 -7.12
C TYR A 97 2.69 2.69 -6.10
N PRO A 98 3.58 2.09 -5.29
CA PRO A 98 4.55 2.84 -4.49
C PRO A 98 5.46 3.68 -5.37
N LYS A 99 5.85 4.86 -4.86
CA LYS A 99 6.76 5.78 -5.56
C LYS A 99 8.08 5.13 -5.98
N LYS A 100 8.67 4.27 -5.14
CA LYS A 100 9.90 3.54 -5.49
C LYS A 100 9.69 2.56 -6.65
N PHE A 101 8.54 1.90 -6.72
CA PHE A 101 8.23 0.96 -7.80
C PHE A 101 8.17 1.68 -9.14
N ILE A 102 7.43 2.79 -9.18
CA ILE A 102 7.31 3.63 -10.38
C ILE A 102 8.68 4.10 -10.85
N LYS A 103 9.53 4.58 -9.93
CA LYS A 103 10.89 5.03 -10.26
C LYS A 103 11.82 3.91 -10.77
N SER A 104 11.52 2.65 -10.46
CA SER A 104 12.34 1.51 -10.86
C SER A 104 11.93 0.91 -12.22
N CYS A 105 10.82 1.36 -12.79
CA CYS A 105 10.28 0.84 -14.05
C CYS A 105 10.34 1.91 -15.15
N ASP A 106 10.46 1.48 -16.40
CA ASP A 106 10.12 2.33 -17.53
C ASP A 106 8.61 2.60 -17.54
N SER A 107 8.22 3.84 -17.83
CA SER A 107 6.81 4.27 -17.74
C SER A 107 5.92 3.60 -18.78
N VAL A 108 6.44 3.39 -20.00
CA VAL A 108 5.71 2.75 -21.11
C VAL A 108 5.55 1.27 -20.79
N GLU A 109 6.61 0.60 -20.33
CA GLU A 109 6.54 -0.80 -19.90
C GLU A 109 5.56 -1.01 -18.75
N LEU A 110 5.64 -0.18 -17.70
CA LEU A 110 4.74 -0.27 -16.55
C LEU A 110 3.27 -0.13 -16.98
N ALA A 111 2.97 0.86 -17.84
CA ALA A 111 1.63 1.06 -18.36
C ALA A 111 1.14 -0.13 -19.19
N TYR A 112 2.00 -0.66 -20.07
CA TYR A 112 1.71 -1.81 -20.92
C TYR A 112 1.43 -3.08 -20.10
N TYR A 113 2.31 -3.44 -19.17
CA TYR A 113 2.11 -4.64 -18.34
C TYR A 113 0.90 -4.50 -17.43
N THR A 114 0.66 -3.32 -16.84
CA THR A 114 -0.56 -3.06 -16.06
C THR A 114 -1.82 -3.30 -16.91
N TYR A 115 -1.82 -2.81 -18.15
CA TYR A 115 -2.93 -3.03 -19.08
C TYR A 115 -3.14 -4.50 -19.41
N ILE A 116 -2.07 -5.28 -19.65
CA ILE A 116 -2.19 -6.72 -19.89
C ILE A 116 -2.90 -7.40 -18.72
N HIS A 117 -2.44 -7.14 -17.48
CA HIS A 117 -3.05 -7.74 -16.30
C HIS A 117 -4.50 -7.27 -16.09
N HIS A 118 -4.79 -5.99 -16.29
CA HIS A 118 -6.13 -5.44 -16.13
C HIS A 118 -7.11 -5.97 -17.20
N SER A 119 -6.69 -6.05 -18.45
CA SER A 119 -7.51 -6.57 -19.55
C SER A 119 -7.87 -8.06 -19.39
N ALA A 120 -7.02 -8.84 -18.72
CA ALA A 120 -7.30 -10.23 -18.38
C ALA A 120 -8.42 -10.40 -17.34
N LEU A 121 -8.79 -9.34 -16.62
CA LEU A 121 -9.86 -9.35 -15.61
C LEU A 121 -11.24 -8.99 -16.17
N ARG A 122 -11.38 -8.83 -17.49
CA ARG A 122 -12.63 -8.41 -18.14
C ARG A 122 -13.84 -9.21 -17.65
N ASN A 123 -14.95 -8.51 -17.39
CA ASN A 123 -16.19 -9.01 -16.80
C ASN A 123 -16.08 -9.46 -15.32
N THR A 124 -14.95 -9.22 -14.66
CA THR A 124 -14.85 -9.44 -13.20
C THR A 124 -15.60 -8.34 -12.48
N VAL A 125 -16.59 -8.72 -11.69
CA VAL A 125 -17.38 -7.78 -10.88
C VAL A 125 -16.56 -7.22 -9.72
N THR A 126 -16.85 -5.97 -9.32
CA THR A 126 -16.10 -5.20 -8.31
C THR A 126 -15.77 -6.00 -7.05
N TYR A 127 -16.76 -6.66 -6.43
CA TYR A 127 -16.52 -7.36 -5.16
C TYR A 127 -15.56 -8.58 -5.31
N LEU A 128 -15.51 -9.21 -6.49
CA LEU A 128 -14.54 -10.28 -6.75
C LEU A 128 -13.14 -9.71 -6.96
N ALA A 129 -13.01 -8.58 -7.65
CA ALA A 129 -11.74 -7.88 -7.80
C ALA A 129 -11.19 -7.44 -6.43
N GLU A 130 -12.04 -6.88 -5.56
CA GLU A 130 -11.69 -6.56 -4.18
C GLU A 130 -11.27 -7.80 -3.39
N PHE A 131 -12.02 -8.90 -3.48
CA PHE A 131 -11.67 -10.16 -2.82
C PHE A 131 -10.29 -10.67 -3.27
N HIS A 132 -10.01 -10.68 -4.57
CA HIS A 132 -8.71 -11.10 -5.11
C HIS A 132 -7.58 -10.16 -4.68
N PHE A 133 -7.84 -8.86 -4.62
CA PHE A 133 -6.89 -7.89 -4.07
C PHE A 133 -6.57 -8.22 -2.61
N ILE A 134 -7.58 -8.37 -1.75
CA ILE A 134 -7.42 -8.69 -0.32
C ILE A 134 -6.65 -10.01 -0.17
N HIS A 135 -7.02 -11.03 -0.94
CA HIS A 135 -6.37 -12.33 -0.92
C HIS A 135 -4.89 -12.24 -1.27
N LEU A 136 -4.53 -11.51 -2.32
CA LEU A 136 -3.14 -11.34 -2.72
C LEU A 136 -2.36 -10.48 -1.71
N ALA A 137 -2.92 -9.36 -1.28
CA ALA A 137 -2.29 -8.41 -0.37
C ALA A 137 -2.04 -8.96 1.04
N THR A 138 -2.77 -10.00 1.44
CA THR A 138 -2.64 -10.68 2.75
C THR A 138 -1.69 -11.88 2.73
N LYS A 139 -1.10 -12.24 1.58
CA LYS A 139 -0.10 -13.31 1.51
C LYS A 139 1.21 -12.90 2.18
N LEU A 140 1.93 -13.88 2.71
CA LEU A 140 3.19 -13.69 3.45
C LEU A 140 4.29 -12.99 2.64
N ASN A 141 4.25 -13.07 1.31
CA ASN A 141 5.20 -12.43 0.41
C ASN A 141 4.78 -10.99 0.00
N SER A 142 3.59 -10.55 0.40
CA SER A 142 3.04 -9.23 0.11
C SER A 142 2.92 -8.39 1.39
N ASP A 143 2.53 -9.01 2.52
CA ASP A 143 2.53 -8.45 3.87
C ASP A 143 1.93 -7.02 3.97
N PHE A 144 0.88 -6.69 3.22
CA PHE A 144 0.22 -5.37 3.30
C PHE A 144 -0.84 -5.29 4.40
N ASN A 145 -1.16 -6.42 5.05
CA ASN A 145 -2.12 -6.56 6.15
C ASN A 145 -1.47 -6.38 7.54
N LEU A 146 -0.64 -5.35 7.67
CA LEU A 146 0.05 -5.01 8.90
C LEU A 146 0.02 -3.50 9.14
N HIS A 147 0.33 -3.11 10.37
CA HIS A 147 0.64 -1.74 10.72
C HIS A 147 2.14 -1.54 10.73
N LEU A 148 2.67 -0.70 9.84
CA LEU A 148 4.09 -0.43 9.69
C LEU A 148 4.47 0.89 10.37
N TYR A 149 5.45 0.86 11.27
CA TYR A 149 5.94 2.03 11.98
C TYR A 149 7.47 2.13 11.92
N PRO A 150 8.04 3.32 11.68
CA PRO A 150 9.47 3.53 11.83
C PRO A 150 9.83 3.48 13.32
N LEU A 151 11.00 2.93 13.65
CA LEU A 151 11.58 2.97 14.99
C LEU A 151 12.65 4.06 15.07
N GLU A 152 12.68 4.77 16.19
CA GLU A 152 13.75 5.72 16.47
C GLU A 152 15.10 4.99 16.59
N LYS A 153 16.13 5.60 16.01
CA LYS A 153 17.48 5.03 16.02
C LYS A 153 18.07 5.23 17.42
N PRO A 154 18.51 4.17 18.13
CA PRO A 154 19.19 4.34 19.40
C PRO A 154 20.55 5.04 19.26
N THR A 155 21.17 5.05 18.07
CA THR A 155 22.41 5.77 17.80
C THR A 155 22.48 6.32 16.37
N HIS A 156 23.14 7.46 16.18
CA HIS A 156 23.44 8.03 14.86
C HIS A 156 24.34 7.15 13.96
N LYS A 157 24.87 6.03 14.48
CA LYS A 157 25.77 5.12 13.76
C LYS A 157 25.07 4.01 12.97
N CYS A 158 23.73 3.91 13.03
CA CYS A 158 22.99 2.91 12.26
C CYS A 158 22.90 3.27 10.77
N ARG A 159 23.51 2.43 9.92
CA ARG A 159 23.57 2.55 8.45
C ARG A 159 22.23 2.34 7.74
N PHE A 160 21.22 1.84 8.44
CA PHE A 160 19.87 1.62 7.96
C PHE A 160 18.84 2.15 8.96
N SER A 161 17.63 2.41 8.49
CA SER A 161 16.46 2.66 9.31
C SER A 161 15.80 1.33 9.69
N VAL A 162 15.21 1.26 10.88
CA VAL A 162 14.51 0.07 11.36
C VAL A 162 13.02 0.38 11.39
N TRP A 163 12.21 -0.59 10.97
CA TRP A 163 10.76 -0.51 11.06
C TRP A 163 10.21 -1.71 11.81
N ILE A 164 9.05 -1.53 12.43
CA ILE A 164 8.28 -2.58 13.06
C ILE A 164 6.94 -2.73 12.31
N GLY A 165 6.67 -3.93 11.82
CA GLY A 165 5.37 -4.32 11.30
C GLY A 165 4.63 -5.15 12.33
N ILE A 166 3.40 -4.78 12.62
CA ILE A 166 2.52 -5.51 13.54
C ILE A 166 1.41 -6.15 12.72
N SER A 167 1.36 -7.47 12.69
CA SER A 167 0.40 -8.25 11.89
C SER A 167 -0.34 -9.27 12.76
N PRO A 168 -1.38 -9.93 12.22
CA PRO A 168 -2.08 -11.00 12.94
C PRO A 168 -1.18 -12.19 13.32
N GLN A 169 -0.06 -12.38 12.61
CA GLN A 169 0.87 -13.48 12.84
C GLN A 169 1.92 -13.16 13.92
N GLY A 170 2.17 -11.88 14.18
CA GLY A 170 3.19 -11.45 15.14
C GLY A 170 3.74 -10.07 14.85
N VAL A 171 5.01 -9.91 15.22
CA VAL A 171 5.80 -8.71 14.98
C VAL A 171 6.89 -9.05 13.96
N ILE A 172 7.10 -8.17 12.99
CA ILE A 172 8.13 -8.30 11.98
C ILE A 172 9.04 -7.08 12.08
N LEU A 173 10.34 -7.29 12.19
CA LEU A 173 11.34 -6.24 12.06
C LEU A 173 11.73 -6.10 10.60
N TYR A 174 11.91 -4.86 10.15
CA TYR A 174 12.39 -4.54 8.83
C TYR A 174 13.60 -3.62 8.89
N GLN A 175 14.40 -3.67 7.84
CA GLN A 175 15.52 -2.77 7.62
C GLN A 175 15.33 -2.04 6.30
N GLN A 176 15.80 -0.79 6.26
CA GLN A 176 15.81 0.02 5.05
C GLN A 176 17.13 0.77 4.96
N PHE A 177 17.97 0.39 4.00
CA PHE A 177 19.14 1.19 3.63
C PHE A 177 18.69 2.45 2.86
N PRO A 178 19.47 3.55 2.89
CA PRO A 178 19.17 4.75 2.12
C PRO A 178 18.87 4.39 0.66
N ASP A 179 17.75 4.88 0.14
CA ASP A 179 17.25 4.62 -1.23
C ASP A 179 16.82 3.17 -1.56
N TYR A 180 17.01 2.20 -0.67
CA TYR A 180 16.54 0.82 -0.86
C TYR A 180 15.11 0.58 -0.34
N TRP A 181 14.55 -0.58 -0.70
CA TRP A 181 13.27 -1.07 -0.21
C TRP A 181 13.29 -1.39 1.28
N ILE A 182 12.13 -1.31 1.94
CA ILE A 182 11.92 -1.84 3.29
C ILE A 182 11.84 -3.36 3.17
N VAL A 183 12.83 -4.06 3.72
CA VAL A 183 12.95 -5.52 3.62
C VAL A 183 12.76 -6.18 4.99
N PRO A 184 11.99 -7.29 5.07
CA PRO A 184 11.79 -8.00 6.34
C PRO A 184 13.09 -8.69 6.76
N THR A 185 13.34 -8.74 8.06
CA THR A 185 14.51 -9.43 8.63
C THR A 185 14.11 -10.53 9.59
N ASN A 186 13.50 -10.17 10.72
CA ASN A 186 13.11 -11.11 11.77
C ASN A 186 11.59 -11.12 11.96
N ARG A 187 11.01 -12.30 12.06
CA ARG A 187 9.59 -12.50 12.38
C ARG A 187 9.50 -13.14 13.77
N ILE A 188 8.77 -12.51 14.68
CA ILE A 188 8.53 -12.95 16.05
C ILE A 188 7.05 -13.25 16.18
N LYS A 189 6.69 -14.50 16.42
CA LYS A 189 5.28 -14.90 16.53
C LYS A 189 4.68 -14.46 17.86
N TRP A 190 3.37 -14.27 17.90
CA TRP A 190 2.69 -13.88 19.14
C TRP A 190 2.92 -14.86 20.30
N ASN A 191 3.01 -16.16 20.04
CA ASN A 191 3.27 -17.18 21.06
C ASN A 191 4.70 -17.17 21.63
N GLU A 192 5.64 -16.48 20.96
CA GLU A 192 7.02 -16.28 21.44
C GLU A 192 7.14 -15.05 22.35
N ILE A 193 6.14 -14.15 22.32
CA ILE A 193 6.12 -12.90 23.08
C ILE A 193 5.42 -13.10 24.41
N LYS A 194 6.16 -12.98 25.51
CA LYS A 194 5.60 -13.11 26.87
C LYS A 194 4.98 -11.81 27.40
N ARG A 195 5.61 -10.66 27.11
CA ARG A 195 5.20 -9.33 27.60
C ARG A 195 5.63 -8.26 26.61
N ILE A 196 4.83 -7.20 26.52
CA ILE A 196 5.13 -5.97 25.77
C ILE A 196 4.91 -4.81 26.73
N TYR A 197 5.91 -3.95 26.87
CA TYR A 197 5.81 -2.71 27.62
C TYR A 197 6.65 -1.65 26.92
N TYR A 198 6.28 -0.39 27.07
CA TYR A 198 7.04 0.75 26.60
C TYR A 198 7.37 1.62 27.81
N ASN A 199 8.64 1.97 27.98
CA ASN A 199 9.07 2.89 29.01
C ASN A 199 9.31 4.26 28.36
N VAL A 200 8.53 5.26 28.76
CA VAL A 200 8.79 6.64 28.37
C VAL A 200 9.93 7.11 29.28
N SER A 201 11.16 7.14 28.78
CA SER A 201 12.24 7.83 29.46
C SER A 201 11.86 9.31 29.57
N MET A 202 11.43 9.76 30.76
CA MET A 202 11.39 11.19 31.06
C MET A 202 12.85 11.65 31.21
N ASP A 203 13.46 12.05 30.11
CA ASP A 203 14.72 12.77 30.17
C ASP A 203 14.43 14.17 30.75
N TYR A 204 14.55 14.28 32.07
CA TYR A 204 14.59 15.55 32.77
C TYR A 204 15.85 16.30 32.32
N ILE A 205 15.67 17.46 31.71
CA ILE A 205 16.75 18.44 31.50
C ILE A 205 17.14 18.95 32.89
N VAL A 206 18.39 18.68 33.30
CA VAL A 206 19.05 19.36 34.43
C VAL A 206 19.61 20.68 33.95
#